data_AF-A0A1F5R7N7-F1
#
_entry.id   AF-A0A1F5R7N7-F1
#
_cell.length_a   1.000
_cell.length_b   1.000
_cell.length_c   1.000
_cell.angle_alpha   90.00
_cell.angle_beta   90.00
_cell.angle_gamma   90.00
#
_symmetry.space_group_name_H-M   'P 1'
#
loop_
_entity.id
_entity.type
_entity.pdbx_description
1 polymer ?
#
loop_
_entity_poly.entity_id
_entity_poly.type
_entity_poly.pdbx_seq_one_letter_code
_entity_poly.pdbx_strand_id
1 'polypeptide(L)'
;MNLGFIASPQKGMFEYLTILMSSIIAIVSLLVTHFNNKRNLKFLEEKDKHETEQKRIIDEMEISKDKRYQQRAYNRLSSGLLKLYNSYIKHRCLYAGNQRLDVVEINDTFIEDIAAFKTVYNKEVDIIPEYAISLFELVDTLNRFVLLKDILEKEQDLVQNNGHKKLKAKRAVMDSLSALLDKEFVDILDQISDKADISEPYKRYLKDNSPESYVANSLKIQQEMIKRMEDSFRKQTNSDVG
;
A
#
# COMPACT_ATOMS: atom_id res chain seq x y z
N MET A 1 -107.46 -38.01 14.47
CA MET A 1 -107.25 -38.28 13.02
C MET A 1 -105.88 -37.73 12.65
N ASN A 2 -104.96 -38.64 12.28
CA ASN A 2 -103.57 -38.33 11.93
C ASN A 2 -103.52 -37.82 10.49
N LEU A 3 -103.08 -36.57 10.29
CA LEU A 3 -102.68 -36.06 8.99
C LEU A 3 -101.23 -36.48 8.75
N GLY A 4 -101.06 -37.50 7.90
CA GLY A 4 -99.75 -37.95 7.44
C GLY A 4 -99.09 -36.87 6.58
N PHE A 5 -98.00 -36.30 7.10
CA PHE A 5 -97.08 -35.47 6.33
C PHE A 5 -96.36 -36.35 5.30
N ILE A 6 -96.75 -36.23 4.03
CA ILE A 6 -95.98 -36.77 2.91
C ILE A 6 -94.76 -35.86 2.77
N ALA A 7 -93.60 -36.31 3.25
CA ALA A 7 -92.33 -35.66 2.99
C ALA A 7 -92.07 -35.69 1.47
N SER A 8 -92.01 -34.53 0.83
CA SER A 8 -91.81 -34.45 -0.61
C SER A 8 -90.35 -34.84 -0.97
N PRO A 9 -90.13 -35.69 -1.99
CA PRO A 9 -88.79 -36.12 -2.40
C PRO A 9 -87.89 -34.97 -2.91
N GLN A 10 -88.46 -33.80 -3.18
CA GLN A 10 -87.71 -32.60 -3.56
C GLN A 10 -86.87 -32.00 -2.42
N LYS A 11 -87.25 -32.22 -1.15
CA LYS A 11 -86.55 -31.63 0.00
C LYS A 11 -85.19 -32.29 0.25
N GLY A 12 -85.11 -33.62 0.12
CA GLY A 12 -83.86 -34.38 0.27
C GLY A 12 -82.86 -34.16 -0.88
N MET A 13 -83.36 -33.91 -2.11
CA MET A 13 -82.50 -33.59 -3.26
C MET A 13 -81.82 -32.22 -3.10
N PHE A 14 -82.50 -31.25 -2.49
CA PHE A 14 -81.96 -29.92 -2.22
C PHE A 14 -80.88 -29.94 -1.14
N GLU A 15 -81.07 -30.72 -0.07
CA GLU A 15 -80.04 -30.96 0.97
C GLU A 15 -78.81 -31.66 0.39
N TYR A 16 -79.01 -32.64 -0.50
CA TYR A 16 -77.88 -33.33 -1.15
C TYR A 16 -77.08 -32.40 -2.06
N LEU A 17 -77.76 -31.55 -2.85
CA LEU A 17 -77.11 -30.55 -3.71
C LEU A 17 -76.36 -29.48 -2.90
N THR A 18 -76.91 -29.05 -1.76
CA THR A 18 -76.24 -28.06 -0.89
C THR A 18 -75.00 -28.64 -0.20
N ILE A 19 -75.05 -29.90 0.24
CA ILE A 19 -73.89 -30.61 0.79
C ILE A 19 -72.83 -30.80 -0.30
N LEU A 20 -73.23 -31.21 -1.51
CA LEU A 20 -72.30 -31.40 -2.63
C LEU A 20 -71.61 -30.09 -3.04
N MET A 21 -72.37 -29.00 -3.16
CA MET A 21 -71.84 -27.67 -3.48
C MET A 21 -70.90 -27.15 -2.38
N SER A 22 -71.24 -27.34 -1.12
CA SER A 22 -70.38 -26.95 0.01
C SER A 22 -69.07 -27.75 0.01
N SER A 23 -69.13 -29.03 -0.33
CA SER A 23 -67.95 -29.90 -0.45
C SER A 23 -67.05 -29.46 -1.61
N ILE A 24 -67.63 -29.10 -2.76
CA ILE A 24 -66.89 -28.58 -3.91
C ILE A 24 -66.21 -27.25 -3.55
N ILE A 25 -66.90 -26.33 -2.88
CA ILE A 25 -66.32 -25.04 -2.45
C ILE A 25 -65.16 -25.26 -1.48
N ALA A 26 -65.28 -26.21 -0.55
CA ALA A 26 -64.22 -26.54 0.39
C ALA A 26 -62.98 -27.12 -0.32
N ILE A 27 -63.18 -28.03 -1.29
CA ILE A 27 -62.09 -28.61 -2.08
C ILE A 27 -61.40 -27.54 -2.94
N VAL A 28 -62.16 -26.68 -3.61
CA VAL A 28 -61.61 -25.57 -4.40
C VAL A 28 -60.82 -24.61 -3.52
N SER A 29 -61.34 -24.26 -2.34
CA SER A 29 -60.63 -23.40 -1.38
C SER A 29 -59.32 -24.03 -0.92
N LEU A 30 -59.32 -25.32 -0.56
CA LEU A 30 -58.11 -26.07 -0.18
C LEU A 30 -57.08 -26.11 -1.32
N LEU A 31 -57.52 -26.34 -2.55
CA LEU A 31 -56.64 -26.33 -3.73
C LEU A 31 -56.03 -24.95 -3.95
N VAL A 32 -56.82 -23.88 -3.89
CA VAL A 32 -56.32 -22.50 -4.01
C VAL A 32 -55.31 -22.18 -2.93
N THR A 33 -55.57 -22.54 -1.67
CA THR A 33 -54.62 -22.36 -0.56
C THR A 33 -53.33 -23.15 -0.79
N HIS A 34 -53.41 -24.40 -1.23
CA HIS A 34 -52.25 -25.23 -1.52
C HIS A 34 -51.39 -24.66 -2.66
N PHE A 35 -52.02 -24.23 -3.76
CA PHE A 35 -51.31 -23.60 -4.88
C PHE A 35 -50.65 -22.27 -4.48
N ASN A 36 -51.34 -21.43 -3.70
CA ASN A 36 -50.78 -20.19 -3.20
C ASN A 36 -49.59 -20.42 -2.26
N ASN A 37 -49.69 -21.38 -1.34
CA ASN A 37 -48.58 -21.73 -0.45
C ASN A 37 -47.38 -22.26 -1.21
N LYS A 38 -47.58 -23.15 -2.21
CA LYS A 38 -46.50 -23.67 -3.05
C LYS A 38 -45.82 -22.57 -3.86
N ARG A 39 -46.59 -21.59 -4.35
CA ARG A 39 -46.05 -20.43 -5.07
C ARG A 39 -45.26 -19.50 -4.15
N ASN A 40 -45.76 -19.26 -2.93
CA ASN A 40 -45.07 -18.45 -1.92
C ASN A 40 -43.77 -19.11 -1.45
N LEU A 41 -43.75 -20.43 -1.26
CA LEU A 41 -42.54 -21.19 -0.92
C LEU A 41 -41.47 -21.05 -2.01
N LYS A 42 -41.84 -21.24 -3.29
CA LYS A 42 -40.90 -21.03 -4.40
C LYS A 42 -40.38 -19.59 -4.47
N PHE A 43 -41.24 -18.61 -4.24
CA PHE A 43 -40.84 -17.20 -4.22
C PHE A 43 -39.86 -16.90 -3.08
N LEU A 44 -40.09 -17.47 -1.88
CA LEU A 44 -39.17 -17.33 -0.75
C LEU A 44 -37.82 -18.01 -1.03
N GLU A 45 -37.82 -19.23 -1.60
CA GLU A 45 -36.59 -19.92 -1.98
C GLU A 45 -35.78 -19.16 -3.05
N GLU A 46 -36.44 -18.57 -4.05
CA GLU A 46 -35.78 -17.75 -5.07
C GLU A 46 -35.24 -16.44 -4.48
N LYS A 47 -35.99 -15.82 -3.56
CA LYS A 47 -35.56 -14.62 -2.84
C LYS A 47 -34.33 -14.90 -1.97
N ASP A 48 -34.34 -15.97 -1.18
CA ASP A 48 -33.21 -16.36 -0.33
C ASP A 48 -31.96 -16.69 -1.16
N LYS A 49 -32.11 -17.36 -2.30
CA LYS A 49 -31.00 -17.60 -3.24
C LYS A 49 -30.43 -16.30 -3.79
N HIS A 50 -31.29 -15.36 -4.17
CA HIS A 50 -30.85 -14.07 -4.69
C HIS A 50 -30.15 -13.24 -3.61
N GLU A 51 -30.66 -13.21 -2.38
CA GLU A 51 -30.01 -12.53 -1.25
C GLU A 51 -28.66 -13.15 -0.91
N THR A 52 -28.55 -14.49 -0.96
CA THR A 52 -27.29 -15.20 -0.73
C THR A 52 -26.25 -14.87 -1.81
N GLU A 53 -26.66 -14.85 -3.08
CA GLU A 53 -25.75 -14.50 -4.18
C GLU A 53 -25.33 -13.02 -4.13
N GLN A 54 -26.25 -12.11 -3.80
CA GLN A 54 -25.91 -10.71 -3.58
C GLN A 54 -24.88 -10.53 -2.46
N LYS A 55 -25.05 -11.22 -1.33
CA LYS A 55 -24.09 -11.17 -0.23
C LYS A 55 -22.72 -11.68 -0.66
N ARG A 56 -22.68 -12.81 -1.39
CA ARG A 56 -21.43 -13.36 -1.91
C ARG A 56 -20.71 -12.39 -2.86
N ILE A 57 -21.45 -11.72 -3.75
CA ILE A 57 -20.88 -10.70 -4.65
C ILE A 57 -20.29 -9.54 -3.86
N ILE A 58 -20.98 -9.07 -2.81
CA ILE A 58 -20.48 -8.00 -1.93
C ILE A 58 -19.18 -8.44 -1.25
N ASP A 59 -19.15 -9.63 -0.67
CA ASP A 59 -17.96 -10.18 0.00
C ASP A 59 -16.77 -10.31 -0.99
N GLU A 60 -17.01 -10.82 -2.20
CA GLU A 60 -16.00 -10.91 -3.26
C GLU A 60 -15.48 -9.52 -3.67
N MET A 61 -16.37 -8.52 -3.75
CA MET A 61 -16.01 -7.13 -4.05
C MET A 61 -15.15 -6.52 -2.94
N GLU A 62 -15.48 -6.73 -1.67
CA GLU A 62 -14.69 -6.25 -0.53
C GLU A 62 -13.30 -6.86 -0.51
N ILE A 63 -13.19 -8.18 -0.67
CA ILE A 63 -11.89 -8.88 -0.78
C ILE A 63 -11.06 -8.33 -1.93
N SER A 64 -11.69 -8.05 -3.09
CA SER A 64 -10.98 -7.48 -4.24
C SER A 64 -10.47 -6.06 -3.98
N LYS A 65 -11.22 -5.28 -3.20
CA LYS A 65 -10.87 -3.91 -2.83
C LYS A 65 -9.68 -3.91 -1.87
N ASP A 66 -9.68 -4.80 -0.88
CA ASP A 66 -8.59 -4.95 0.08
C ASP A 66 -7.29 -5.39 -0.61
N LYS A 67 -7.36 -6.37 -1.52
CA LYS A 67 -6.20 -6.78 -2.34
C LYS A 67 -5.62 -5.62 -3.16
N ARG A 68 -6.48 -4.80 -3.79
CA ARG A 68 -6.03 -3.61 -4.54
C ARG A 68 -5.41 -2.57 -3.62
N TYR A 69 -5.90 -2.43 -2.40
CA TYR A 69 -5.36 -1.50 -1.41
C TYR A 69 -3.97 -1.93 -0.93
N GLN A 70 -3.81 -3.21 -0.58
CA GLN A 70 -2.51 -3.81 -0.26
C GLN A 70 -1.52 -3.67 -1.41
N GLN A 71 -1.94 -3.94 -2.65
CA GLN A 71 -1.06 -3.80 -3.81
C GLN A 71 -0.55 -2.36 -3.99
N ARG A 72 -1.41 -1.37 -3.76
CA ARG A 72 -1.01 0.05 -3.81
C ARG A 72 -0.02 0.38 -2.70
N ALA A 73 -0.22 -0.17 -1.50
CA ALA A 73 0.70 0.00 -0.38
C ALA A 73 2.09 -0.55 -0.71
N TYR A 74 2.18 -1.80 -1.22
CA TYR A 74 3.46 -2.37 -1.68
C TYR A 74 4.16 -1.48 -2.72
N ASN A 75 3.42 -1.02 -3.73
CA ASN A 75 4.02 -0.22 -4.80
C ASN A 75 4.52 1.13 -4.29
N ARG A 76 3.79 1.78 -3.37
CA ARG A 76 4.20 3.04 -2.75
C ARG A 76 5.42 2.87 -1.85
N LEU A 77 5.42 1.84 -1.00
CA LEU A 77 6.55 1.54 -0.13
C LEU A 77 7.80 1.17 -0.92
N SER A 78 7.68 0.29 -1.92
CA SER A 78 8.77 -0.07 -2.83
C SER A 78 9.36 1.15 -3.52
N SER A 79 8.50 2.02 -4.09
CA SER A 79 8.94 3.23 -4.77
C SER A 79 9.61 4.23 -3.82
N GLY A 80 9.06 4.39 -2.60
CA GLY A 80 9.63 5.24 -1.58
C GLY A 80 10.99 4.73 -1.11
N LEU A 81 11.10 3.44 -0.86
CA LEU A 81 12.32 2.78 -0.41
C LEU A 81 13.42 2.89 -1.47
N LEU A 82 13.09 2.71 -2.75
CA LEU A 82 14.08 2.86 -3.82
C LEU A 82 14.57 4.30 -3.95
N LYS A 83 13.67 5.28 -3.87
CA LYS A 83 14.07 6.69 -3.90
C LYS A 83 15.03 7.01 -2.75
N LEU A 84 14.71 6.53 -1.56
CA LEU A 84 15.53 6.70 -0.38
C LEU A 84 16.90 6.02 -0.54
N TYR A 85 16.93 4.78 -1.05
CA TYR A 85 18.17 4.06 -1.33
C TYR A 85 19.06 4.81 -2.34
N ASN A 86 18.45 5.33 -3.42
CA ASN A 86 19.17 6.14 -4.40
C ASN A 86 19.75 7.43 -3.78
N SER A 87 19.01 8.06 -2.87
CA SER A 87 19.48 9.23 -2.14
C SER A 87 20.65 8.88 -1.21
N TYR A 88 20.56 7.76 -0.49
CA TYR A 88 21.63 7.20 0.33
C TYR A 88 22.92 6.95 -0.49
N ILE A 89 22.82 6.35 -1.68
CA ILE A 89 23.96 6.11 -2.55
C ILE A 89 24.63 7.43 -2.98
N LYS A 90 23.84 8.44 -3.39
CA LYS A 90 24.35 9.77 -3.74
C LYS A 90 25.01 10.44 -2.55
N HIS A 91 24.40 10.34 -1.38
CA HIS A 91 24.95 10.84 -0.12
C HIS A 91 26.33 10.21 0.13
N ARG A 92 26.44 8.88 0.12
CA ARG A 92 27.73 8.19 0.28
C ARG A 92 28.79 8.67 -0.70
N CYS A 93 28.41 8.86 -1.96
CA CYS A 93 29.32 9.34 -3.00
C CYS A 93 29.86 10.75 -2.73
N LEU A 94 29.03 11.67 -2.22
CA LEU A 94 29.47 13.02 -1.84
C LEU A 94 30.55 12.97 -0.76
N TYR A 95 30.38 12.10 0.24
CA TYR A 95 31.29 12.02 1.38
C TYR A 95 32.54 11.16 1.09
N ALA A 96 32.49 10.21 0.15
CA ALA A 96 33.64 9.38 -0.23
C ALA A 96 34.74 10.13 -1.01
N GLY A 97 34.41 11.24 -1.70
CA GLY A 97 35.36 12.01 -2.50
C GLY A 97 36.08 13.13 -1.73
N ASN A 98 37.14 13.70 -2.31
CA ASN A 98 37.84 14.91 -1.79
C ASN A 98 37.09 16.22 -2.08
N GLN A 99 35.75 16.19 -2.11
CA GLN A 99 34.93 17.35 -2.42
C GLN A 99 34.98 18.39 -1.30
N ARG A 100 34.78 19.66 -1.65
CA ARG A 100 34.67 20.75 -0.68
C ARG A 100 33.34 20.66 0.08
N LEU A 101 33.33 21.12 1.33
CA LEU A 101 32.16 21.03 2.22
C LEU A 101 30.92 21.76 1.66
N ASP A 102 31.11 22.92 1.04
CA ASP A 102 30.05 23.72 0.40
C ASP A 102 29.36 22.97 -0.75
N VAL A 103 30.12 22.24 -1.55
CA VAL A 103 29.58 21.39 -2.64
C VAL A 103 28.78 20.23 -2.08
N VAL A 104 29.23 19.64 -0.96
CA VAL A 104 28.54 18.54 -0.30
C VAL A 104 27.22 19.01 0.31
N GLU A 105 27.22 20.14 1.03
CA GLU A 105 26.03 20.65 1.73
C GLU A 105 24.92 21.10 0.77
N ILE A 106 25.24 21.59 -0.43
CA ILE A 106 24.25 21.98 -1.44
C ILE A 106 23.60 20.76 -2.12
N ASN A 107 24.32 19.66 -2.26
CA ASN A 107 23.88 18.49 -3.04
C ASN A 107 23.30 17.36 -2.18
N ASP A 108 23.38 17.48 -0.85
CA ASP A 108 22.96 16.45 0.09
C ASP A 108 21.50 16.60 0.51
N THR A 109 20.61 15.85 -0.13
CA THR A 109 19.16 15.82 0.16
C THR A 109 18.73 14.65 1.04
N PHE A 110 19.67 13.85 1.56
CA PHE A 110 19.33 12.55 2.14
C PHE A 110 18.41 12.63 3.36
N ILE A 111 18.59 13.65 4.20
CA ILE A 111 17.72 13.88 5.37
C ILE A 111 16.28 14.21 4.96
N GLU A 112 16.10 14.99 3.90
CA GLU A 112 14.78 15.33 3.37
C GLU A 112 14.09 14.08 2.81
N ASP A 113 14.85 13.24 2.11
CA ASP A 113 14.36 11.97 1.57
C ASP A 113 14.00 10.97 2.69
N ILE A 114 14.74 10.95 3.82
CA ILE A 114 14.36 10.17 5.02
C ILE A 114 13.01 10.63 5.56
N ALA A 115 12.80 11.95 5.70
CA ALA A 115 11.54 12.50 6.19
C ALA A 115 10.37 12.18 5.25
N ALA A 116 10.59 12.29 3.93
CA ALA A 116 9.61 11.92 2.93
C ALA A 116 9.25 10.42 3.00
N PHE A 117 10.25 9.54 3.14
CA PHE A 117 10.03 8.10 3.29
C PHE A 117 9.26 7.76 4.56
N LYS A 118 9.60 8.37 5.71
CA LYS A 118 8.85 8.16 6.97
C LYS A 118 7.36 8.49 6.84
N THR A 119 7.01 9.47 6.02
CA THR A 119 5.62 9.80 5.73
C THR A 119 4.92 8.69 4.96
N VAL A 120 5.62 8.02 4.04
CA VAL A 120 5.09 6.84 3.32
C VAL A 120 4.99 5.65 4.28
N TYR A 121 6.05 5.35 5.02
CA TYR A 121 6.09 4.28 6.02
C TYR A 121 4.91 4.37 7.00
N ASN A 122 4.70 5.52 7.65
CA ASN A 122 3.63 5.71 8.63
C ASN A 122 2.22 5.53 8.04
N LYS A 123 2.04 5.70 6.72
CA LYS A 123 0.74 5.55 6.06
C LYS A 123 0.47 4.14 5.59
N GLU A 124 1.51 3.42 5.22
CA GLU A 124 1.39 2.18 4.47
C GLU A 124 1.77 0.93 5.30
N VAL A 125 2.53 1.06 6.39
CA VAL A 125 3.04 -0.09 7.16
C VAL A 125 1.93 -0.93 7.80
N ASP A 126 0.87 -0.29 8.30
CA ASP A 126 -0.28 -1.00 8.91
C ASP A 126 -1.07 -1.83 7.89
N ILE A 127 -0.91 -1.53 6.59
CA ILE A 127 -1.59 -2.22 5.48
C ILE A 127 -0.81 -3.48 5.08
N ILE A 128 0.51 -3.48 5.25
CA ILE A 128 1.42 -4.58 4.90
C ILE A 128 2.26 -5.02 6.12
N PRO A 129 1.62 -5.54 7.17
CA PRO A 129 2.23 -5.75 8.48
C PRO A 129 3.40 -6.76 8.46
N GLU A 130 3.45 -7.65 7.47
CA GLU A 130 4.51 -8.66 7.34
C GLU A 130 5.91 -8.06 7.13
N TYR A 131 6.02 -6.81 6.68
CA TYR A 131 7.30 -6.09 6.56
C TYR A 131 7.51 -5.04 7.65
N ALA A 132 6.58 -4.91 8.60
CA ALA A 132 6.59 -3.85 9.60
C ALA A 132 7.86 -3.87 10.47
N ILE A 133 8.32 -5.04 10.88
CA ILE A 133 9.52 -5.19 11.72
C ILE A 133 10.77 -4.74 10.95
N SER A 134 10.98 -5.26 9.74
CA SER A 134 12.17 -4.91 8.94
C SER A 134 12.17 -3.43 8.54
N LEU A 135 11.00 -2.87 8.20
CA LEU A 135 10.87 -1.45 7.92
C LEU A 135 11.09 -0.59 9.17
N PHE A 136 10.65 -1.05 10.33
CA PHE A 136 10.90 -0.38 11.61
C PHE A 136 12.40 -0.34 11.93
N GLU A 137 13.10 -1.46 11.76
CA GLU A 137 14.56 -1.55 11.96
C GLU A 137 15.30 -0.55 11.06
N LEU A 138 14.97 -0.51 9.76
CA LEU A 138 15.52 0.48 8.83
C LEU A 138 15.23 1.91 9.29
N VAL A 139 13.99 2.22 9.67
CA VAL A 139 13.60 3.56 10.15
C VAL A 139 14.35 3.92 11.44
N ASP A 140 14.60 2.98 12.34
CA ASP A 140 15.40 3.20 13.54
C ASP A 140 16.86 3.51 13.20
N THR A 141 17.49 2.73 12.32
CA THR A 141 18.85 2.99 11.82
C THR A 141 18.95 4.37 11.18
N LEU A 142 17.96 4.76 10.37
CA LEU A 142 17.89 6.10 9.77
C LEU A 142 17.69 7.20 10.82
N ASN A 143 16.89 6.98 11.87
CA ASN A 143 16.74 7.95 12.96
C ASN A 143 18.05 8.16 13.71
N ARG A 144 18.84 7.09 13.95
CA ARG A 144 20.17 7.20 14.56
C ARG A 144 21.12 8.01 13.69
N PHE A 145 21.04 7.85 12.37
CA PHE A 145 21.79 8.68 11.43
C PHE A 145 21.43 10.18 11.58
N VAL A 146 20.13 10.52 11.62
CA VAL A 146 19.68 11.91 11.81
C VAL A 146 20.16 12.46 13.16
N LEU A 147 20.02 11.69 14.24
CA LEU A 147 20.46 12.12 15.58
C LEU A 147 21.98 12.38 15.63
N LEU A 148 22.79 11.51 15.02
CA LEU A 148 24.23 11.70 14.97
C LEU A 148 24.60 12.95 14.17
N LYS A 149 23.90 13.26 13.08
CA LYS A 149 24.06 14.52 12.36
C LYS A 149 23.75 15.72 13.25
N ASP A 150 22.61 15.71 13.94
CA ASP A 150 22.19 16.82 14.81
C ASP A 150 23.17 17.05 15.96
N ILE A 151 23.69 15.99 16.56
CA ILE A 151 24.72 16.06 17.62
C ILE A 151 26.00 16.67 17.06
N LEU A 152 26.47 16.22 15.89
CA LEU A 152 27.65 16.77 15.25
C LEU A 152 27.49 18.26 14.92
N GLU A 153 26.31 18.69 14.50
CA GLU A 153 26.04 20.10 14.20
C GLU A 153 26.03 20.95 15.49
N LYS A 154 25.44 20.45 16.58
CA LYS A 154 25.39 21.15 17.89
C LYS A 154 26.73 21.22 18.62
N GLU A 155 27.55 20.15 18.58
CA GLU A 155 28.89 20.17 19.18
C GLU A 155 29.87 21.05 18.39
N GLN A 156 29.63 21.25 17.09
CA GLN A 156 30.47 22.11 16.24
C GLN A 156 30.28 23.60 16.49
N ASP A 157 29.12 24.03 17.00
CA ASP A 157 28.92 25.41 17.47
C ASP A 157 29.85 25.75 18.66
N LEU A 158 30.35 24.74 19.38
CA LEU A 158 31.30 24.88 20.50
C LEU A 158 32.77 24.78 20.06
N VAL A 159 33.06 24.23 18.87
CA VAL A 159 34.42 23.99 18.37
C VAL A 159 34.65 24.74 17.05
N GLN A 160 35.08 25.99 17.16
CA GLN A 160 35.50 26.90 16.08
C GLN A 160 35.52 26.32 14.65
N ASN A 161 34.55 26.76 13.82
CA ASN A 161 34.63 27.21 12.41
C ASN A 161 35.62 26.56 11.40
N ASN A 162 36.09 25.33 11.63
CA ASN A 162 37.01 24.67 10.71
C ASN A 162 36.24 23.63 9.87
N GLY A 163 35.73 24.06 8.71
CA GLY A 163 34.93 23.24 7.79
C GLY A 163 35.59 21.90 7.42
N HIS A 164 36.91 21.79 7.52
CA HIS A 164 37.63 20.53 7.32
C HIS A 164 37.39 19.50 8.42
N LYS A 165 37.32 19.93 9.69
CA LYS A 165 36.97 19.03 10.83
C LYS A 165 35.51 18.58 10.73
N LYS A 166 34.61 19.50 10.35
CA LYS A 166 33.19 19.21 10.10
C LYS A 166 33.02 18.13 9.04
N LEU A 167 33.71 18.28 7.90
CA LEU A 167 33.68 17.31 6.82
C LEU A 167 34.23 15.93 7.25
N LYS A 168 35.33 15.90 8.02
CA LYS A 168 35.91 14.66 8.56
C LYS A 168 34.95 13.92 9.49
N ALA A 169 34.26 14.63 10.38
CA ALA A 169 33.28 14.03 11.29
C ALA A 169 32.08 13.45 10.53
N LYS A 170 31.54 14.20 9.55
CA LYS A 170 30.45 13.73 8.68
C LYS A 170 30.84 12.47 7.89
N ARG A 171 32.07 12.44 7.36
CA ARG A 171 32.63 11.24 6.69
C ARG A 171 32.72 10.03 7.61
N ALA A 172 33.24 10.20 8.82
CA ALA A 172 33.37 9.11 9.78
C ALA A 172 32.01 8.52 10.19
N VAL A 173 31.00 9.37 10.41
CA VAL A 173 29.62 8.93 10.65
C VAL A 173 29.10 8.14 9.45
N MET A 174 29.30 8.65 8.24
CA MET A 174 28.86 7.95 7.04
C MET A 174 29.51 6.58 6.90
N ASP A 175 30.84 6.50 7.03
CA ASP A 175 31.59 5.24 6.91
C ASP A 175 31.12 4.20 7.95
N SER A 176 30.87 4.63 9.19
CA SER A 176 30.42 3.72 10.25
C SER A 176 29.01 3.14 10.03
N LEU A 177 28.13 3.88 9.35
CA LEU A 177 26.74 3.49 9.13
C LEU A 177 26.49 2.86 7.76
N SER A 178 27.37 3.10 6.79
CA SER A 178 27.23 2.63 5.41
C SER A 178 27.07 1.11 5.32
N ALA A 179 27.91 0.35 6.03
CA ALA A 179 27.86 -1.11 5.98
C ALA A 179 26.54 -1.69 6.54
N LEU A 180 25.94 -1.02 7.52
CA LEU A 180 24.64 -1.40 8.09
C LEU A 180 23.50 -1.08 7.11
N LEU A 181 23.47 0.16 6.61
CA LEU A 181 22.45 0.63 5.68
C LEU A 181 22.49 -0.13 4.35
N ASP A 182 23.69 -0.45 3.84
CA ASP A 182 23.85 -1.25 2.61
C ASP A 182 23.13 -2.58 2.70
N LYS A 183 23.28 -3.28 3.83
CA LYS A 183 22.63 -4.57 4.06
C LYS A 183 21.12 -4.40 4.21
N GLU A 184 20.67 -3.48 5.07
CA GLU A 184 19.24 -3.27 5.33
C GLU A 184 18.47 -2.86 4.08
N PHE A 185 19.01 -1.96 3.25
CA PHE A 185 18.35 -1.56 2.02
C PHE A 185 18.22 -2.71 1.02
N VAL A 186 19.27 -3.50 0.82
CA VAL A 186 19.25 -4.63 -0.11
C VAL A 186 18.23 -5.68 0.35
N ASP A 187 18.29 -6.08 1.62
CA ASP A 187 17.43 -7.12 2.17
C ASP A 187 15.93 -6.74 2.05
N ILE A 188 15.58 -5.49 2.38
CA ILE A 188 14.18 -5.03 2.37
C ILE A 188 13.69 -4.77 0.93
N LEU A 189 14.55 -4.23 0.05
CA LEU A 189 14.18 -4.00 -1.35
C LEU A 189 13.86 -5.33 -2.05
N ASP A 190 14.69 -6.36 -1.87
CA ASP A 190 14.44 -7.67 -2.46
C ASP A 190 13.10 -8.23 -1.96
N GLN A 191 12.89 -8.20 -0.64
CA GLN A 191 11.67 -8.69 0.01
C GLN A 191 10.38 -8.01 -0.47
N ILE A 192 10.38 -6.67 -0.61
CA ILE A 192 9.19 -5.92 -1.04
C ILE A 192 9.00 -6.01 -2.56
N SER A 193 10.09 -6.10 -3.33
CA SER A 193 10.03 -6.14 -4.80
C SER A 193 9.29 -7.38 -5.34
N ASP A 194 9.31 -8.49 -4.61
CA ASP A 194 8.60 -9.72 -4.96
C ASP A 194 7.07 -9.59 -4.88
N LYS A 195 6.58 -8.70 -4.00
CA LYS A 195 5.14 -8.43 -3.81
C LYS A 195 4.64 -7.21 -4.57
N ALA A 196 5.55 -6.31 -4.95
CA ALA A 196 5.22 -5.15 -5.74
C ALA A 196 4.88 -5.55 -7.19
N ASP A 197 3.83 -4.93 -7.74
CA ASP A 197 3.44 -5.04 -9.14
C ASP A 197 4.27 -4.04 -9.95
N ILE A 198 5.55 -4.34 -10.03
CA ILE A 198 6.57 -3.59 -10.76
C ILE A 198 7.02 -4.42 -11.95
N SER A 199 7.28 -3.74 -13.07
CA SER A 199 7.62 -4.41 -14.32
C SER A 199 8.90 -5.24 -14.18
N GLU A 200 8.97 -6.40 -14.84
CA GLU A 200 10.19 -7.22 -14.82
C GLU A 200 11.45 -6.51 -15.31
N PRO A 201 11.40 -5.56 -16.28
CA PRO A 201 12.54 -4.70 -16.58
C PRO A 201 13.00 -3.86 -15.38
N TYR A 202 12.06 -3.41 -14.54
CA TYR A 202 12.37 -2.65 -13.33
C TYR A 202 12.92 -3.55 -12.21
N LYS A 203 12.37 -4.75 -12.02
CA LYS A 203 12.95 -5.75 -11.09
C LYS A 203 14.35 -6.19 -11.52
N ARG A 204 14.57 -6.41 -12.82
CA ARG A 204 15.91 -6.62 -13.39
C ARG A 204 16.80 -5.41 -13.24
N TYR A 205 16.29 -4.19 -13.42
CA TYR A 205 17.07 -2.99 -13.11
C TYR A 205 17.51 -2.95 -11.63
N LEU A 206 16.67 -3.42 -10.68
CA LEU A 206 17.02 -3.52 -9.26
C LEU A 206 18.04 -4.64 -8.97
N LYS A 207 17.98 -5.78 -9.68
CA LYS A 207 18.88 -6.94 -9.50
C LYS A 207 20.19 -6.86 -10.29
N ASP A 208 20.13 -6.45 -11.56
CA ASP A 208 21.23 -6.44 -12.53
C ASP A 208 22.13 -5.20 -12.37
N ASN A 209 21.59 -4.10 -11.85
CA ASN A 209 22.46 -3.06 -11.30
C ASN A 209 22.84 -3.49 -9.89
N SER A 210 23.92 -4.27 -9.79
CA SER A 210 24.61 -4.41 -8.51
C SER A 210 24.82 -3.01 -7.93
N PRO A 211 24.79 -2.86 -6.59
CA PRO A 211 25.10 -1.60 -5.93
C PRO A 211 26.33 -0.93 -6.56
N GLU A 212 27.33 -1.69 -7.00
CA GLU A 212 28.55 -1.19 -7.63
C GLU A 212 28.36 -0.56 -9.02
N SER A 213 27.58 -1.16 -9.93
CA SER A 213 27.30 -0.61 -11.27
C SER A 213 26.47 0.69 -11.17
N TYR A 214 25.44 0.67 -10.32
CA TYR A 214 24.60 1.82 -10.06
C TYR A 214 25.38 2.95 -9.36
N VAL A 215 26.20 2.61 -8.37
CA VAL A 215 27.13 3.53 -7.70
C VAL A 215 28.08 4.14 -8.74
N ALA A 216 28.69 3.34 -9.62
CA ALA A 216 29.64 3.84 -10.61
C ALA A 216 28.99 4.85 -11.59
N ASN A 217 27.79 4.56 -12.10
CA ASN A 217 27.06 5.46 -13.00
C ASN A 217 26.56 6.73 -12.27
N SER A 218 26.00 6.57 -11.07
CA SER A 218 25.54 7.70 -10.26
C SER A 218 26.70 8.61 -9.86
N LEU A 219 27.85 8.02 -9.48
CA LEU A 219 29.09 8.73 -9.19
C LEU A 219 29.57 9.53 -10.40
N LYS A 220 29.55 8.94 -11.61
CA LYS A 220 29.94 9.63 -12.83
C LYS A 220 29.05 10.85 -13.12
N ILE A 221 27.72 10.67 -13.05
CA ILE A 221 26.77 11.77 -13.26
C ILE A 221 26.98 12.89 -12.24
N GLN A 222 27.18 12.52 -10.97
CA GLN A 222 27.38 13.48 -9.89
C GLN A 222 28.70 14.26 -10.03
N GLN A 223 29.78 13.58 -10.43
CA GLN A 223 31.06 14.24 -10.76
C GLN A 223 30.92 15.20 -11.93
N GLU A 224 30.17 14.84 -12.98
CA GLU A 224 29.89 15.74 -14.09
C GLU A 224 29.06 16.97 -13.66
N MET A 225 28.06 16.79 -12.79
CA MET A 225 27.28 17.91 -12.24
C MET A 225 28.14 18.87 -11.43
N ILE A 226 28.97 18.34 -10.53
CA ILE A 226 29.88 19.15 -9.70
C ILE A 226 30.86 19.92 -10.61
N LYS A 227 31.46 19.25 -11.59
CA LYS A 227 32.36 19.90 -12.56
C LYS A 227 31.68 21.06 -13.31
N ARG A 228 30.44 20.85 -13.79
CA ARG A 228 29.67 21.91 -14.46
C ARG A 228 29.36 23.08 -13.52
N MET A 229 29.07 22.79 -12.25
CA MET A 229 28.83 23.81 -11.23
C MET A 229 30.09 24.63 -10.95
N GLU A 230 31.24 23.97 -10.78
CA GLU A 230 32.54 24.63 -10.60
C GLU A 230 32.95 25.46 -11.82
N ASP A 231 32.74 24.94 -13.04
CA ASP A 231 33.00 25.66 -14.29
C ASP A 231 32.09 26.90 -14.42
N SER A 232 30.81 26.78 -14.04
CA SER A 232 29.88 27.91 -14.02
C SER A 232 30.29 28.95 -12.99
N PHE A 233 30.69 28.51 -11.79
CA PHE A 233 31.15 29.40 -10.73
C PHE A 233 32.42 30.14 -11.15
N ARG A 234 33.43 29.45 -11.71
CA ARG A 234 34.63 30.08 -12.28
C ARG A 234 34.31 31.11 -13.35
N LYS A 235 33.37 30.81 -14.25
CA LYS A 235 32.96 31.76 -15.30
C LYS A 235 32.38 33.03 -14.71
N GLN A 236 31.52 32.91 -13.70
CA GLN A 236 30.88 34.06 -13.04
C GLN A 236 31.85 34.88 -12.19
N THR A 237 32.81 34.23 -11.51
CA THR A 237 33.79 34.95 -10.68
C THR A 237 34.94 35.54 -11.48
N ASN A 238 35.28 34.97 -12.64
CA ASN A 238 36.33 35.51 -13.51
C ASN A 238 35.82 36.57 -14.51
N SER A 239 34.51 36.76 -14.64
CA SER A 239 33.93 37.82 -15.50
C SER A 239 33.85 39.19 -14.84
N ASP A 240 34.19 39.32 -13.55
CA ASP A 240 34.20 40.59 -12.80
C ASP A 240 35.62 41.13 -12.50
N VAL A 241 36.65 40.60 -13.19
CA VAL A 241 38.00 41.18 -13.17
C VAL A 241 38.41 41.52 -14.60
N GLY A 242 37.76 42.56 -15.15
CA GLY A 242 38.07 43.19 -16.43
C GLY A 242 37.84 44.68 -16.32
#